data_AF-A0A942CEL2-F1
#
_entry.id   AF-A0A942CEL2-F1
#
_cell.length_a   1.000
_cell.length_b   1.000
_cell.length_c   1.000
_cell.angle_alpha   90.00
_cell.angle_beta   90.00
_cell.angle_gamma   90.00
#
_symmetry.space_group_name_H-M   'P 1'
#
loop_
_entity.id
_entity.type
_entity.pdbx_description
1 polymer ?
#
loop_
_entity_poly.entity_id
_entity_poly.type
_entity_poly.pdbx_seq_one_letter_code
_entity_poly.pdbx_strand_id
1 'polypeptide(L)'
;MADQLYLSLWFPNFRTEALPDKLVCALEQFARVSGSNRVSAATVTPLNWHESPVFQRIFVNDERAQESDDSLPKNAVAEATENGHQDMAFEFEMKWDLWTPEDSELDFDRTWRLVPATVKIIGFGPEFDDGSYEQNGHIRVDFGLDTAWVLEDEDMDEIATQKLQQNIEKLLAFTLSVEKHCGVSSRLLWTESGEPLAEKLIAKLQRLN
;
A
#
# COMPACT_ATOMS: atom_id res chain seq x y z
N MET A 1 -13.11 15.33 5.38
CA MET A 1 -13.37 13.95 5.86
C MET A 1 -12.23 13.11 5.29
N ALA A 2 -11.56 12.33 6.12
CA ALA A 2 -10.46 11.47 5.67
C ALA A 2 -11.04 10.24 4.98
N ASP A 3 -10.49 9.89 3.82
CA ASP A 3 -10.90 8.72 3.05
C ASP A 3 -9.73 7.72 2.98
N GLN A 4 -10.04 6.43 2.78
CA GLN A 4 -9.00 5.44 2.50
C GLN A 4 -8.45 5.63 1.09
N LEU A 5 -7.13 5.49 0.92
CA LEU A 5 -6.44 5.61 -0.36
C LEU A 5 -5.98 4.25 -0.87
N TYR A 6 -6.36 3.91 -2.11
CA TYR A 6 -6.06 2.64 -2.74
C TYR A 6 -5.33 2.79 -4.09
N LEU A 7 -4.46 1.83 -4.39
CA LEU A 7 -3.94 1.57 -5.75
C LEU A 7 -4.34 0.16 -6.18
N SER A 8 -5.19 0.08 -7.19
CA SER A 8 -5.59 -1.18 -7.83
C SER A 8 -4.73 -1.47 -9.05
N LEU A 9 -4.32 -2.72 -9.22
CA LEU A 9 -3.42 -3.20 -10.27
C LEU A 9 -4.03 -4.39 -11.00
N TRP A 10 -4.15 -4.29 -12.33
CA TRP A 10 -4.55 -5.39 -13.19
C TRP A 10 -3.37 -5.84 -14.05
N PHE A 11 -3.37 -7.12 -14.39
CA PHE A 11 -2.31 -7.76 -15.15
C PHE A 11 -2.92 -8.42 -16.39
N PRO A 12 -2.23 -8.38 -17.54
CA PRO A 12 -2.75 -8.96 -18.77
C PRO A 12 -2.70 -10.49 -18.71
N ASN A 13 -3.74 -11.15 -19.23
CA ASN A 13 -3.84 -12.62 -19.28
C ASN A 13 -3.55 -13.28 -17.92
N PHE A 14 -4.05 -12.69 -16.84
CA PHE A 14 -3.73 -13.12 -15.48
C PHE A 14 -4.17 -14.56 -15.23
N ARG A 15 -3.29 -15.31 -14.57
CA ARG A 15 -3.55 -16.66 -14.06
C ARG A 15 -3.16 -16.69 -12.59
N THR A 16 -3.92 -17.42 -11.79
CA THR A 16 -3.73 -17.45 -10.33
C THR A 16 -2.32 -17.91 -9.94
N GLU A 17 -1.70 -18.79 -10.72
CA GLU A 17 -0.33 -19.28 -10.46
C GLU A 17 0.73 -18.17 -10.57
N ALA A 18 0.41 -17.06 -11.26
CA ALA A 18 1.30 -15.91 -11.37
C ALA A 18 1.14 -14.92 -10.20
N LEU A 19 0.10 -15.07 -9.36
CA LEU A 19 -0.18 -14.14 -8.26
C LEU A 19 1.01 -13.98 -7.29
N PRO A 20 1.70 -15.07 -6.85
CA PRO A 20 2.85 -14.94 -5.95
C PRO A 20 3.96 -14.07 -6.55
N ASP A 21 4.32 -14.29 -7.82
CA ASP A 21 5.35 -13.51 -8.50
C ASP A 21 4.96 -12.02 -8.63
N LYS A 22 3.67 -11.74 -8.86
CA LYS A 22 3.16 -10.36 -8.92
C LYS A 22 3.19 -9.67 -7.54
N LEU A 23 2.84 -10.40 -6.49
CA LEU A 23 2.92 -9.92 -5.10
C LEU A 23 4.36 -9.61 -4.71
N VAL A 24 5.29 -10.54 -4.98
CA VAL A 24 6.73 -10.33 -4.74
C VAL A 24 7.22 -9.08 -5.47
N CYS A 25 6.87 -8.91 -6.76
CA CYS A 25 7.27 -7.72 -7.50
C CYS A 25 6.75 -6.42 -6.86
N ALA A 26 5.47 -6.39 -6.49
CA ALA A 26 4.86 -5.21 -5.87
C ALA A 26 5.51 -4.88 -4.52
N LEU A 27 5.71 -5.88 -3.66
CA LEU A 27 6.38 -5.73 -2.36
C LEU A 27 7.84 -5.27 -2.51
N GLU A 28 8.58 -5.80 -3.48
CA GLU A 28 9.97 -5.38 -3.75
C GLU A 28 10.04 -3.94 -4.29
N GLN A 29 9.12 -3.54 -5.16
CA GLN A 29 9.06 -2.14 -5.61
C GLN A 29 8.66 -1.21 -4.46
N PHE A 30 7.76 -1.65 -3.59
CA PHE A 30 7.41 -0.92 -2.39
C PHE A 30 8.62 -0.73 -1.47
N ALA A 31 9.38 -1.81 -1.23
CA ALA A 31 10.57 -1.78 -0.40
C ALA A 31 11.63 -0.79 -0.89
N ARG A 32 11.82 -0.70 -2.21
CA ARG A 32 12.77 0.24 -2.83
C ARG A 32 12.41 1.70 -2.60
N VAL A 33 11.12 2.03 -2.50
CA VAL A 33 10.63 3.41 -2.38
C VAL A 33 10.39 3.81 -0.92
N SER A 34 9.87 2.89 -0.11
CA SER A 34 9.58 3.14 1.31
C SER A 34 10.83 3.16 2.19
N GLY A 35 11.90 2.46 1.79
CA GLY A 35 13.08 2.24 2.62
C GLY A 35 12.91 1.07 3.61
N SER A 36 11.70 0.51 3.75
CA SER A 36 11.44 -0.67 4.56
C SER A 36 11.43 -1.92 3.68
N ASN A 37 12.36 -2.84 3.91
CA ASN A 37 12.50 -4.06 3.10
C ASN A 37 11.88 -5.32 3.73
N ARG A 38 11.13 -5.18 4.85
CA ARG A 38 10.58 -6.31 5.59
C ARG A 38 9.06 -6.21 5.71
N VAL A 39 8.41 -7.34 5.48
CA VAL A 39 7.00 -7.57 5.77
C VAL A 39 6.82 -7.64 7.28
N SER A 40 5.82 -6.95 7.84
CA SER A 40 5.49 -6.98 9.27
C SER A 40 4.44 -8.04 9.62
N ALA A 41 3.53 -8.34 8.69
CA ALA A 41 2.55 -9.40 8.85
C ALA A 41 2.12 -9.98 7.50
N ALA A 42 1.73 -11.24 7.50
CA ALA A 42 1.12 -11.93 6.37
C ALA A 42 -0.14 -12.67 6.84
N THR A 43 -1.25 -12.52 6.12
CA THR A 43 -2.56 -13.08 6.46
C THR A 43 -3.20 -13.66 5.22
N VAL A 44 -3.85 -14.83 5.33
CA VAL A 44 -4.62 -15.44 4.23
C VAL A 44 -6.03 -15.70 4.69
N THR A 45 -7.00 -15.14 3.97
CA THR A 45 -8.43 -15.24 4.27
C THR A 45 -9.14 -15.98 3.14
N PRO A 46 -9.90 -17.05 3.44
CA PRO A 46 -10.65 -17.80 2.43
C PRO A 46 -12.01 -17.16 2.14
N LEU A 47 -12.57 -17.46 0.97
CA LEU A 47 -13.91 -17.13 0.48
C LEU A 47 -14.27 -15.63 0.41
N ASN A 48 -14.25 -14.91 1.54
CA ASN A 48 -14.55 -13.48 1.64
C ASN A 48 -14.04 -12.92 2.99
N TRP A 49 -14.19 -11.61 3.19
CA TRP A 49 -13.68 -10.91 4.38
C TRP A 49 -14.39 -11.22 5.71
N HIS A 50 -15.52 -11.94 5.70
CA HIS A 50 -16.22 -12.36 6.92
C HIS A 50 -15.72 -13.70 7.48
N GLU A 51 -14.87 -14.41 6.75
CA GLU A 51 -14.28 -15.67 7.20
C GLU A 51 -13.07 -15.44 8.12
N SER A 52 -12.74 -16.46 8.90
CA SER A 52 -11.52 -16.46 9.71
C SER A 52 -10.29 -16.73 8.86
N PRO A 53 -9.16 -16.04 9.08
CA PRO A 53 -7.91 -16.34 8.38
C PRO A 53 -7.46 -17.78 8.61
N VAL A 54 -7.05 -18.45 7.53
CA VAL A 54 -6.49 -19.81 7.56
C VAL A 54 -4.99 -19.81 7.81
N PHE A 55 -4.34 -18.66 7.57
CA PHE A 55 -2.93 -18.42 7.87
C PHE A 55 -2.77 -17.00 8.41
N GLN A 56 -1.95 -16.86 9.44
CA GLN A 56 -1.54 -15.56 9.97
C GLN A 56 -0.14 -15.67 10.58
N ARG A 57 0.76 -14.79 10.13
CA ARG A 57 2.13 -14.69 10.64
C ARG A 57 2.48 -13.23 10.91
N ILE A 58 3.00 -12.95 12.10
CA ILE A 58 3.53 -11.63 12.47
C ILE A 58 5.05 -11.76 12.55
N PHE A 59 5.75 -10.85 11.88
CA PHE A 59 7.21 -10.80 11.85
C PHE A 59 7.71 -9.74 12.83
N VAL A 60 8.59 -10.15 13.75
CA VAL A 60 9.28 -9.22 14.65
C VAL A 60 10.47 -8.66 13.88
N ASN A 61 10.43 -7.36 13.56
CA ASN A 61 11.44 -6.65 12.76
C ASN A 61 12.20 -5.58 13.57
N ASP A 62 12.13 -5.63 14.90
CA ASP A 62 12.82 -4.71 15.79
C ASP A 62 14.16 -5.26 16.29
N GLU A 63 14.83 -4.55 17.19
CA GLU A 63 16.14 -4.93 17.75
C GLU A 63 16.13 -6.30 18.47
N ARG A 64 14.96 -6.84 18.81
CA ARG A 64 14.79 -8.14 19.45
C ARG A 64 14.65 -9.28 18.45
N ALA A 65 14.57 -8.96 17.16
CA ALA A 65 14.43 -9.94 16.10
C ALA A 65 15.65 -10.86 16.05
N GLN A 66 15.40 -12.16 15.85
CA GLN A 66 16.46 -13.07 15.43
C GLN A 66 16.81 -12.78 13.97
N GLU A 67 18.09 -12.91 13.61
CA GLU A 67 18.49 -12.81 12.20
C GLU A 67 17.79 -13.90 11.38
N SER A 68 16.83 -13.48 10.56
CA SER A 68 16.08 -14.34 9.66
C SER A 68 15.70 -13.58 8.40
N ASP A 69 15.61 -14.33 7.31
CA ASP A 69 15.15 -13.85 6.01
C ASP A 69 13.64 -14.07 5.82
N ASP A 70 12.93 -14.63 6.80
CA ASP A 70 11.52 -14.99 6.66
C ASP A 70 10.62 -13.80 6.31
N SER A 71 10.94 -12.63 6.87
CA SER A 71 10.18 -11.39 6.63
C SER A 71 10.51 -10.73 5.29
N LEU A 72 11.43 -11.27 4.48
CA LEU A 72 11.70 -10.75 3.15
C LEU A 72 10.50 -11.05 2.23
N PRO A 73 10.13 -10.14 1.32
CA PRO A 73 8.96 -10.29 0.44
C PRO A 73 8.84 -11.67 -0.21
N LYS A 74 9.93 -12.19 -0.77
CA LYS A 74 9.95 -13.49 -1.44
C LYS A 74 9.58 -14.65 -0.50
N ASN A 75 10.12 -14.65 0.72
CA ASN A 75 9.93 -15.73 1.67
C ASN A 75 8.54 -15.66 2.32
N ALA A 76 8.12 -14.47 2.73
CA ALA A 76 6.78 -14.26 3.29
C ALA A 76 5.68 -14.62 2.29
N VAL A 77 5.83 -14.25 1.01
CA VAL A 77 4.86 -14.63 -0.04
C VAL A 77 4.89 -16.13 -0.29
N ALA A 78 6.06 -16.75 -0.40
CA ALA A 78 6.18 -18.19 -0.65
C ALA A 78 5.49 -19.01 0.45
N GLU A 79 5.67 -18.63 1.71
CA GLU A 79 5.02 -19.29 2.85
C GLU A 79 3.50 -19.08 2.83
N ALA A 80 3.02 -17.84 2.69
CA ALA A 80 1.59 -17.55 2.69
C ALA A 80 0.85 -18.19 1.50
N THR A 81 1.55 -18.42 0.38
CA THR A 81 0.97 -18.98 -0.85
C THR A 81 1.21 -20.48 -1.02
N GLU A 82 1.86 -21.16 -0.06
CA GLU A 82 2.21 -22.60 -0.15
C GLU A 82 0.98 -23.48 -0.42
N ASN A 83 -0.14 -23.17 0.22
CA ASN A 83 -1.44 -23.82 0.01
C ASN A 83 -2.46 -22.85 -0.60
N GLY A 84 -2.02 -21.96 -1.48
CA GLY A 84 -2.86 -20.93 -2.08
C GLY A 84 -3.94 -21.51 -3.00
N HIS A 85 -5.19 -21.14 -2.74
CA HIS A 85 -6.34 -21.48 -3.56
C HIS A 85 -6.92 -20.26 -4.29
N GLN A 86 -7.76 -20.51 -5.30
CA GLN A 86 -8.37 -19.46 -6.12
C GLN A 86 -9.41 -18.62 -5.38
N ASP A 87 -9.89 -19.10 -4.25
CA ASP A 87 -10.89 -18.51 -3.37
C ASP A 87 -10.27 -17.80 -2.16
N MET A 88 -8.97 -17.45 -2.20
CA MET A 88 -8.27 -16.83 -1.08
C MET A 88 -7.79 -15.40 -1.42
N ALA A 89 -7.74 -14.56 -0.40
CA ALA A 89 -7.02 -13.29 -0.42
C ALA A 89 -5.74 -13.39 0.42
N PHE A 90 -4.66 -12.80 -0.08
CA PHE A 90 -3.33 -12.81 0.54
C PHE A 90 -2.95 -11.37 0.90
N GLU A 91 -2.93 -11.04 2.18
CA GLU A 91 -2.60 -9.70 2.68
C GLU A 91 -1.19 -9.67 3.27
N PHE A 92 -0.39 -8.70 2.87
CA PHE A 92 0.95 -8.44 3.41
C PHE A 92 1.04 -7.01 3.92
N GLU A 93 1.47 -6.84 5.16
CA GLU A 93 1.67 -5.52 5.76
C GLU A 93 3.14 -5.08 5.67
N MET A 94 3.35 -3.83 5.31
CA MET A 94 4.65 -3.15 5.35
C MET A 94 4.51 -1.77 6.01
N LYS A 95 5.65 -1.14 6.30
CA LYS A 95 5.70 0.20 6.91
C LYS A 95 6.23 1.24 5.93
N TRP A 96 5.59 2.41 5.93
CA TRP A 96 5.98 3.58 5.15
C TRP A 96 6.14 4.79 6.06
N ASP A 97 7.35 5.33 6.15
CA ASP A 97 7.54 6.58 6.88
C ASP A 97 7.02 7.77 6.07
N LEU A 98 5.97 8.41 6.56
CA LEU A 98 5.28 9.55 5.95
C LEU A 98 5.33 10.76 6.87
N TRP A 99 5.49 11.94 6.28
CA TRP A 99 5.39 13.19 7.04
C TRP A 99 3.95 13.39 7.48
N THR A 100 3.75 13.56 8.79
CA THR A 100 2.44 13.82 9.39
C THR A 100 2.56 15.05 10.27
N PRO A 101 1.59 15.98 10.23
CA PRO A 101 1.57 17.11 11.16
C PRO A 101 1.31 16.58 12.57
N GLU A 102 1.99 17.14 13.57
CA GLU A 102 1.61 16.92 14.97
C GLU A 102 0.51 17.89 15.35
N ASP A 103 -0.56 17.36 15.94
CA ASP A 103 -1.58 18.19 16.60
C ASP A 103 -0.98 18.76 17.88
N SER A 104 -0.40 19.96 17.77
CA SER A 104 -0.01 20.75 18.93
C SER A 104 -1.19 21.62 19.36
N GLU A 105 -1.83 21.29 20.49
CA GLU A 105 -2.87 22.13 21.09
C GLU A 105 -2.32 23.46 21.66
N LEU A 106 -0.99 23.63 21.72
CA LEU A 106 -0.32 24.67 22.51
C LEU A 106 0.65 25.56 21.72
N ASP A 107 0.97 25.25 20.46
CA ASP A 107 1.89 26.04 19.63
C ASP A 107 1.23 26.48 18.32
N PHE A 108 1.47 27.74 17.95
CA PHE A 108 1.03 28.31 16.67
C PHE A 108 1.85 27.79 15.47
N ASP A 109 2.94 27.07 15.73
CA ASP A 109 3.79 26.45 14.70
C ASP A 109 3.50 24.94 14.63
N ARG A 110 2.93 24.50 13.50
CA ARG A 110 2.66 23.09 13.22
C ARG A 110 3.98 22.34 13.00
N THR A 111 4.35 21.48 13.95
CA THR A 111 5.51 20.61 13.82
C THR A 111 5.20 19.41 12.93
N TRP A 112 6.19 18.95 12.17
CA TRP A 112 6.06 17.83 11.25
C TRP A 112 7.04 16.73 11.62
N ARG A 113 6.58 15.48 11.65
CA ARG A 113 7.43 14.31 11.91
C ARG A 113 7.18 13.20 10.91
N LEU A 114 8.20 12.37 10.70
CA LEU A 114 8.05 11.11 9.98
C LEU A 114 7.43 10.09 10.94
N VAL A 115 6.28 9.54 10.55
CA VAL A 115 5.55 8.52 11.30
C VAL A 115 5.43 7.26 10.43
N PRO A 116 5.68 6.06 10.97
CA PRO A 116 5.47 4.82 10.23
C PRO A 116 3.97 4.57 10.03
N ALA A 117 3.51 4.72 8.79
CA ALA A 117 2.19 4.32 8.32
C ALA A 117 2.17 2.85 7.89
N THR A 118 1.07 2.15 8.11
CA THR A 118 0.91 0.76 7.65
C THR A 118 0.34 0.76 6.25
N VAL A 119 0.99 0.03 5.35
CA VAL A 119 0.51 -0.21 3.99
C VAL A 119 0.22 -1.69 3.84
N LYS A 120 -0.93 -2.02 3.27
CA LYS A 120 -1.33 -3.41 3.00
C LYS A 120 -1.27 -3.67 1.50
N ILE A 121 -0.59 -4.72 1.09
CA ILE A 121 -0.56 -5.19 -0.29
C ILE A 121 -1.33 -6.50 -0.33
N ILE A 122 -2.44 -6.51 -1.04
CA ILE A 122 -3.44 -7.58 -1.03
C ILE A 122 -3.52 -8.18 -2.43
N GLY A 123 -3.35 -9.49 -2.53
CA GLY A 123 -3.58 -10.27 -3.73
C GLY A 123 -4.91 -11.00 -3.66
N PHE A 124 -5.71 -10.93 -4.72
CA PHE A 124 -7.02 -11.58 -4.79
C PHE A 124 -6.99 -12.81 -5.70
N GLY A 125 -7.41 -13.95 -5.17
CA GLY A 125 -7.80 -15.10 -5.98
C GLY A 125 -9.06 -14.78 -6.81
N PRO A 126 -9.21 -15.39 -8.00
CA PRO A 126 -10.32 -15.06 -8.91
C PRO A 126 -11.70 -15.47 -8.40
N GLU A 127 -11.80 -16.40 -7.45
CA GLU A 127 -13.04 -16.85 -6.83
C GLU A 127 -13.31 -16.18 -5.47
N PHE A 128 -12.38 -15.36 -4.97
CA PHE A 128 -12.54 -14.66 -3.69
C PHE A 128 -13.55 -13.50 -3.80
N ASP A 129 -14.48 -13.46 -2.86
CA ASP A 129 -15.47 -12.39 -2.66
C ASP A 129 -16.24 -12.08 -3.96
N ASP A 130 -16.82 -13.13 -4.55
CA ASP A 130 -17.60 -13.09 -5.79
C ASP A 130 -16.85 -12.44 -6.97
N GLY A 131 -15.54 -12.71 -7.08
CA GLY A 131 -14.70 -12.17 -8.15
C GLY A 131 -14.29 -10.72 -7.94
N SER A 132 -14.07 -10.32 -6.68
CA SER A 132 -13.74 -8.94 -6.29
C SER A 132 -12.54 -8.32 -7.02
N TYR A 133 -11.66 -9.14 -7.62
CA TYR A 133 -10.52 -8.69 -8.42
C TYR A 133 -10.92 -7.83 -9.64
N GLU A 134 -12.13 -8.00 -10.18
CA GLU A 134 -12.59 -7.23 -11.33
C GLU A 134 -12.63 -5.73 -11.02
N GLN A 135 -13.09 -5.38 -9.80
CA GLN A 135 -13.22 -4.01 -9.33
C GLN A 135 -11.97 -3.55 -8.56
N ASN A 136 -11.37 -4.44 -7.77
CA ASN A 136 -10.26 -4.09 -6.88
C ASN A 136 -8.87 -4.26 -7.50
N GLY A 137 -8.77 -4.88 -8.68
CA GLY A 137 -7.51 -5.35 -9.26
C GLY A 137 -7.14 -6.73 -8.75
N HIS A 138 -6.27 -7.43 -9.46
CA HIS A 138 -5.69 -8.68 -8.97
C HIS A 138 -4.79 -8.42 -7.75
N ILE A 139 -4.18 -7.23 -7.69
CA ILE A 139 -3.50 -6.72 -6.49
C ILE A 139 -4.09 -5.35 -6.16
N ARG A 140 -4.42 -5.13 -4.88
CA ARG A 140 -4.77 -3.83 -4.31
C ARG A 140 -3.76 -3.46 -3.25
N VAL A 141 -3.28 -2.22 -3.32
CA VAL A 141 -2.48 -1.61 -2.25
C VAL A 141 -3.38 -0.65 -1.50
N ASP A 142 -3.47 -0.85 -0.19
CA ASP A 142 -4.15 0.04 0.75
C ASP A 142 -3.08 0.85 1.49
N PHE A 143 -3.13 2.17 1.32
CA PHE A 143 -2.18 3.10 1.92
C PHE A 143 -2.66 3.68 3.25
N GLY A 144 -3.86 3.29 3.71
CA GLY A 144 -4.54 3.91 4.83
C GLY A 144 -5.21 5.24 4.45
N LEU A 145 -5.41 6.09 5.46
CA LEU A 145 -6.08 7.38 5.29
C LEU A 145 -5.29 8.34 4.39
N ASP A 146 -6.00 9.07 3.55
CA ASP A 146 -5.47 10.03 2.58
C ASP A 146 -4.88 11.30 3.22
N THR A 147 -5.05 11.50 4.53
CA THR A 147 -4.59 12.67 5.30
C THR A 147 -3.07 12.89 5.26
N ALA A 148 -2.29 11.87 4.91
CA ALA A 148 -0.85 12.03 4.68
C ALA A 148 -0.52 12.66 3.30
N TRP A 149 -1.47 12.72 2.38
CA TRP A 149 -1.32 13.24 1.01
C TRP A 149 -2.29 14.39 0.70
N VAL A 150 -3.30 14.59 1.54
CA VAL A 150 -4.31 15.64 1.41
C VAL A 150 -4.36 16.47 2.69
N LEU A 151 -4.31 17.79 2.50
CA LEU A 151 -4.52 18.81 3.51
C LEU A 151 -5.47 19.86 2.94
N GLU A 152 -6.30 20.45 3.81
CA GLU A 152 -7.18 21.55 3.46
C GLU A 152 -6.37 22.81 3.11
N ASP A 153 -6.87 23.66 2.21
CA ASP A 153 -6.11 24.82 1.72
C ASP A 153 -5.82 25.84 2.84
N GLU A 154 -6.68 25.90 3.86
CA GLU A 154 -6.52 26.77 5.05
C GLU A 154 -5.33 26.36 5.93
N ASP A 155 -4.88 25.11 5.78
CA ASP A 155 -3.82 24.46 6.55
C ASP A 155 -2.45 24.46 5.83
N MET A 156 -2.39 25.06 4.63
CA MET A 156 -1.24 24.99 3.72
C MET A 156 -0.30 26.19 3.91
N ASP A 157 0.77 25.99 4.67
CA ASP A 157 1.95 26.87 4.68
C ASP A 157 3.09 26.31 3.78
N GLU A 158 4.22 27.02 3.70
CA GLU A 158 5.36 26.61 2.86
C GLU A 158 5.99 25.28 3.33
N ILE A 159 6.02 25.03 4.64
CA ILE A 159 6.58 23.81 5.22
C ILE A 159 5.66 22.62 4.92
N ALA A 160 4.36 22.78 5.18
CA ALA A 160 3.30 21.81 4.89
C ALA A 160 3.31 21.45 3.40
N THR A 161 3.43 22.45 2.53
CA THR A 161 3.59 22.25 1.08
C THR A 161 4.76 21.31 0.77
N GLN A 162 5.94 21.61 1.31
CA GLN A 162 7.13 20.82 1.06
C GLN A 162 7.00 19.39 1.60
N LYS A 163 6.42 19.20 2.79
CA LYS A 163 6.24 17.87 3.40
C LYS A 163 5.21 17.03 2.65
N LEU A 164 4.11 17.65 2.26
CA LEU A 164 3.08 17.02 1.45
C LEU A 164 3.64 16.60 0.09
N GLN A 165 4.42 17.48 -0.56
CA GLN A 165 5.09 17.17 -1.82
C GLN A 165 5.99 15.92 -1.69
N GLN A 166 6.77 15.80 -0.62
CA GLN A 166 7.62 14.61 -0.39
C GLN A 166 6.79 13.32 -0.25
N ASN A 167 5.65 13.37 0.44
CA ASN A 167 4.76 12.21 0.56
C ASN A 167 4.13 11.83 -0.79
N ILE A 168 3.71 12.83 -1.59
CA ILE A 168 3.14 12.62 -2.91
C ILE A 168 4.20 12.06 -3.87
N GLU A 169 5.42 12.59 -3.85
CA GLU A 169 6.53 12.10 -4.67
C GLU A 169 6.84 10.63 -4.36
N LYS A 170 6.83 10.23 -3.08
CA LYS A 170 6.95 8.83 -2.67
C LYS A 170 5.83 7.95 -3.24
N LEU A 171 4.58 8.39 -3.13
CA LEU A 171 3.42 7.66 -3.66
C LEU A 171 3.50 7.48 -5.18
N LEU A 172 3.84 8.55 -5.91
CA LEU A 172 4.02 8.51 -7.36
C LEU A 172 5.20 7.64 -7.76
N ALA A 173 6.33 7.74 -7.05
CA ALA A 173 7.51 6.92 -7.30
C ALA A 173 7.20 5.42 -7.17
N PHE A 174 6.46 5.03 -6.13
CA PHE A 174 6.00 3.64 -5.98
C PHE A 174 5.09 3.21 -7.13
N THR A 175 4.08 4.03 -7.43
CA THR A 175 3.09 3.73 -8.47
C THR A 175 3.75 3.54 -9.83
N LEU A 176 4.67 4.44 -10.21
CA LEU A 176 5.43 4.37 -11.46
C LEU A 176 6.41 3.18 -11.47
N SER A 177 7.01 2.86 -10.32
CA SER A 177 7.93 1.74 -10.20
C SER A 177 7.22 0.40 -10.44
N VAL A 178 6.04 0.22 -9.86
CA VAL A 178 5.23 -1.00 -10.05
C VAL A 178 4.77 -1.12 -11.51
N GLU A 179 4.29 -0.03 -12.11
CA GLU A 179 3.90 0.01 -13.52
C GLU A 179 5.05 -0.42 -14.44
N LYS A 180 6.26 0.11 -14.19
CA LYS A 180 7.45 -0.16 -15.00
C LYS A 180 7.98 -1.58 -14.85
N HIS A 181 7.93 -2.16 -13.66
CA HIS A 181 8.66 -3.39 -13.35
C HIS A 181 7.77 -4.64 -13.22
N CYS A 182 6.48 -4.50 -12.90
CA CYS A 182 5.63 -5.65 -12.59
C CYS A 182 4.76 -6.14 -13.76
N GLY A 183 4.79 -5.45 -14.91
CA GLY A 183 4.03 -5.83 -16.11
C GLY A 183 2.53 -5.63 -15.92
N VAL A 184 2.15 -4.54 -15.27
CA VAL A 184 0.77 -4.12 -15.03
C VAL A 184 0.16 -3.67 -16.37
N SER A 185 -1.07 -4.10 -16.68
CA SER A 185 -1.79 -3.66 -17.88
C SER A 185 -2.56 -2.37 -17.65
N SER A 186 -3.12 -2.21 -16.45
CA SER A 186 -3.84 -1.01 -16.04
C SER A 186 -3.73 -0.83 -14.53
N ARG A 187 -3.85 0.42 -14.09
CA ARG A 187 -3.86 0.79 -12.68
C ARG A 187 -4.87 1.88 -12.40
N LEU A 188 -5.35 1.94 -11.16
CA LEU A 188 -6.24 2.99 -10.69
C LEU A 188 -5.82 3.41 -9.29
N LEU A 189 -5.57 4.71 -9.10
CA LEU A 189 -5.33 5.32 -7.79
C LEU A 189 -6.60 6.10 -7.40
N TRP A 190 -7.26 5.69 -6.31
CA TRP A 190 -8.61 6.14 -5.96
C TRP A 190 -8.83 6.16 -4.45
N THR A 191 -9.80 6.96 -4.00
CA THR A 191 -10.24 6.99 -2.60
C THR A 191 -11.54 6.21 -2.41
N GLU A 192 -11.84 5.76 -1.18
CA GLU A 192 -13.10 5.05 -0.86
C GLU A 192 -14.37 5.78 -1.32
N SER A 193 -14.36 7.11 -1.29
CA SER A 193 -15.44 7.97 -1.79
C SER A 193 -15.63 7.96 -3.32
N GLY A 194 -14.75 7.27 -4.06
CA GLY A 194 -14.82 7.07 -5.50
C GLY A 194 -14.17 8.20 -6.32
N GLU A 195 -13.42 9.09 -5.69
CA GLU A 195 -12.76 10.19 -6.38
C GLU A 195 -11.42 9.75 -7.02
N PRO A 196 -11.20 10.02 -8.31
CA PRO A 196 -9.90 9.79 -8.95
C PRO A 196 -8.84 10.73 -8.36
N LEU A 197 -8.06 10.23 -7.40
CA LEU A 197 -7.14 11.06 -6.63
C LEU A 197 -5.87 11.43 -7.44
N ALA A 198 -5.47 10.61 -8.42
CA ALA A 198 -4.30 10.88 -9.24
C ALA A 198 -4.36 12.25 -9.95
N GLU A 199 -5.51 12.62 -10.51
CA GLU A 199 -5.68 13.91 -11.20
C GLU A 199 -5.63 15.08 -10.22
N LYS A 200 -6.23 14.93 -9.03
CA LYS A 200 -6.16 15.93 -7.96
C LYS A 200 -4.74 16.12 -7.46
N LEU A 201 -3.98 15.04 -7.25
CA LEU A 201 -2.60 15.09 -6.77
C LEU A 201 -1.68 15.73 -7.81
N ILE A 202 -1.83 15.38 -9.10
CA ILE A 202 -1.06 16.00 -10.19
C ILE A 202 -1.41 17.48 -10.31
N ALA A 203 -2.69 17.84 -10.28
CA ALA A 203 -3.13 19.24 -10.31
C ALA A 203 -2.61 20.03 -9.10
N LYS A 204 -2.56 19.41 -7.91
CA LYS A 204 -1.99 20.03 -6.71
C LYS A 204 -0.49 20.25 -6.89
N LEU A 205 0.27 19.25 -7.32
CA LEU A 205 1.71 19.40 -7.62
C LEU A 205 1.99 20.48 -8.68
N GLN A 206 1.15 20.61 -9.71
CA GLN A 206 1.28 21.65 -10.73
C GLN A 206 1.00 23.07 -10.22
N ARG A 207 0.19 23.21 -9.16
CA ARG A 207 -0.06 24.51 -8.49
C ARG A 207 1.02 24.89 -7.48
N LEU A 208 1.79 23.91 -7.02
CA LEU A 208 2.88 24.08 -6.05
C LEU A 208 4.24 24.40 -6.70
N ASN A 209 4.35 24.27 -8.03
CA ASN A 209 5.50 24.66 -8.85
C ASN A 209 5.27 26.02 -9.52
#